data_AF-A0A3B0U241-F1
#
_entry.id   AF-A0A3B0U241-F1
#
_cell.length_a   1.000
_cell.length_b   1.000
_cell.length_c   1.000
_cell.angle_alpha   90.00
_cell.angle_beta   90.00
_cell.angle_gamma   90.00
#
_symmetry.space_group_name_H-M   'P 1'
#
loop_
_entity.id
_entity.type
_entity.pdbx_description
1 polymer ?
#
loop_
_entity_poly.entity_id
_entity_poly.type
_entity_poly.pdbx_seq_one_letter_code
_entity_poly.pdbx_strand_id
1 'polypeptide(L)' 'MSVTPERKEALIKEYAVQSSDTGSPEVQVAILTE' A
#
# COMPACT_ATOMS: atom_id res chain seq x y z
N MET A 1 1.97 -7.54 -11.81
CA MET A 1 2.38 -6.87 -10.56
C MET A 1 3.36 -5.76 -10.89
N SER A 2 2.87 -4.59 -11.31
CA SER A 2 3.72 -3.40 -11.48
C SER A 2 2.87 -2.16 -11.31
N VAL A 3 2.41 -1.95 -10.07
CA VAL A 3 1.94 -0.65 -9.60
C VAL A 3 3.14 0.31 -9.64
N THR A 4 2.96 1.52 -10.16
CA THR A 4 4.05 2.50 -10.21
C THR A 4 4.49 2.90 -8.80
N PRO A 5 5.73 3.35 -8.58
CA PRO A 5 6.19 3.77 -7.26
C PRO A 5 5.28 4.84 -6.63
N GLU A 6 4.77 5.78 -7.43
CA GLU A 6 3.87 6.83 -6.94
C GLU A 6 2.54 6.24 -6.47
N ARG A 7 2.01 5.27 -7.22
CA ARG A 7 0.74 4.62 -6.89
C ARG A 7 0.88 3.72 -5.67
N LYS A 8 2.01 3.03 -5.53
CA LYS A 8 2.33 2.24 -4.33
C LYS A 8 2.37 3.11 -3.08
N GLU A 9 3.01 4.28 -3.14
CA GLU A 9 3.04 5.22 -2.02
C GLU A 9 1.65 5.78 -1.67
N ALA A 10 0.81 6.03 -2.68
CA ALA A 10 -0.57 6.44 -2.47
C ALA A 10 -1.36 5.35 -1.74
N LEU A 11 -1.26 4.09 -2.18
CA LEU A 11 -1.93 2.95 -1.56
C LEU A 11 -1.44 2.71 -0.12
N ILE A 12 -0.13 2.83 0.14
CA ILE A 12 0.41 2.71 1.50
C ILE A 12 -0.21 3.78 2.41
N LYS A 13 -0.31 5.04 1.97
CA LYS A 13 -0.91 6.12 2.78
C LYS A 13 -2.42 5.96 2.97
N GLU A 14 -3.11 5.44 1.97
CA GLU A 14 -4.57 5.27 1.98
C GLU A 14 -5.01 4.11 2.89
N TYR A 15 -4.23 3.02 2.92
CA TYR A 15 -4.56 1.80 3.65
C TYR A 15 -3.72 1.57 4.91
N ALA A 16 -2.79 2.47 5.24
CA ALA A 16 -2.00 2.40 6.47
C ALA A 16 -2.90 2.49 7.71
N VAL A 17 -2.79 1.49 8.60
CA VAL A 17 -3.53 1.46 9.87
C VAL A 17 -2.87 2.38 10.92
N GLN A 18 -1.56 2.59 10.79
CA GLN A 18 -0.76 3.47 11.64
C GLN A 18 0.29 4.21 10.79
N SER A 19 0.82 5.32 11.30
CA SER A 19 1.71 6.22 10.54
C SER A 19 3.00 5.55 10.04
N SER A 20 3.43 4.45 10.66
CA SER A 20 4.59 3.65 10.26
C SER A 20 4.22 2.34 9.56
N ASP A 21 2.97 2.19 9.13
CA ASP A 21 2.48 0.98 8.50
C ASP A 21 2.86 0.94 7.02
N THR A 22 3.84 0.11 6.69
CA THR A 22 4.33 -0.05 5.31
C THR A 22 4.21 -1.48 4.82
N GLY A 23 3.54 -2.35 5.58
CA GLY A 23 3.60 -3.79 5.34
C GLY A 23 2.51 -4.60 6.02
N SER A 24 1.48 -3.97 6.58
CA SER A 24 0.30 -4.67 7.05
C SER A 24 -0.38 -5.50 5.94
N PRO A 25 -1.11 -6.55 6.31
CA PRO A 25 -1.90 -7.34 5.38
C PRO A 25 -2.80 -6.47 4.49
N GLU A 26 -3.40 -5.43 5.05
CA GLU A 26 -4.30 -4.50 4.37
C GLU A 26 -3.57 -3.74 3.25
N VAL A 27 -2.40 -3.17 3.56
CA VAL A 27 -1.55 -2.47 2.59
C VAL A 27 -1.03 -3.42 1.51
N GLN A 28 -0.62 -4.65 1.89
CA GLN A 28 -0.16 -5.64 0.93
C GLN A 28 -1.27 -6.11 -0.02
N VAL A 29 -2.49 -6.31 0.48
CA VAL A 29 -3.64 -6.67 -0.34
C VAL A 29 -3.98 -5.53 -1.31
N ALA A 30 -3.95 -4.28 -0.85
CA ALA A 30 -4.15 -3.12 -1.71
C ALA A 30 -3.12 -3.06 -2.86
N ILE A 31 -1.84 -3.31 -2.57
CA ILE A 31 -0.76 -3.31 -3.56
C ILE A 31 -0.84 -4.51 -4.52
N LEU A 32 -1.33 -5.67 -4.08
CA LEU A 32 -1.42 -6.89 -4.89
C LEU A 32 -2.68 -6.96 -5.76
N THR A 33 -3.71 -6.18 -5.41
CA THR A 33 -5.01 -6.17 -6.10
C THR A 33 -5.10 -5.08 -7.18
N GLU A 34 -4.22 -4.07 -7.13
CA GLU A 34 -3.97 -3.10 -8.23
C GLU A 34 -2.88 -3.57 -9.20
#